data_AF-A0A238Y0C3-F1
#
_entry.id   AF-A0A238Y0C3-F1
#
_cell.length_a   1.000
_cell.length_b   1.000
_cell.length_c   1.000
_cell.angle_alpha   90.00
_cell.angle_beta   90.00
_cell.angle_gamma   90.00
#
_symmetry.space_group_name_H-M   'P 1'
#
loop_
_entity.id
_entity.type
_entity.pdbx_description
1 polymer ?
#
loop_
_entity_poly.entity_id
_entity_poly.type
_entity_poly.pdbx_seq_one_letter_code
_entity_poly.pdbx_strand_id
1 'polypeptide(L)'
;MLDNDQLKINDTEASLVRRIYQLYIRERSMPQVAFILNKEGITTPAGNDWKTQSIQKILSNELYIGQYCVAGYEDYVNEYRIISDDLFDKVTDIRHRFKPEPMDKERKISKSERILSEYRKKTGLDE
;
A
#
# COMPACT_ATOMS: atom_id res chain seq x y z
N MET A 1 -11.68 -26.07 11.10
CA MET A 1 -12.45 -25.04 11.82
C MET A 1 -11.97 -23.71 11.29
N LEU A 2 -12.87 -22.96 10.64
CA LEU A 2 -12.60 -21.64 10.07
C LEU A 2 -12.78 -20.63 11.19
N ASP A 3 -11.70 -20.35 11.92
CA ASP A 3 -11.73 -19.40 13.02
C ASP A 3 -11.54 -17.97 12.49
N ASN A 4 -12.68 -17.29 12.45
CA ASN A 4 -12.84 -15.86 12.70
C ASN A 4 -12.35 -14.89 11.61
N ASP A 5 -13.08 -14.89 10.50
CA ASP A 5 -13.10 -13.84 9.47
C ASP A 5 -13.85 -12.57 9.96
N GLN A 6 -13.61 -12.16 11.20
CA GLN A 6 -13.98 -10.81 11.64
C GLN A 6 -12.79 -9.92 11.31
N LEU A 7 -12.93 -9.09 10.29
CA LEU A 7 -12.13 -7.88 10.08
C LEU A 7 -12.36 -6.94 11.28
N LYS A 8 -11.88 -7.31 12.47
CA LYS A 8 -11.78 -6.37 13.59
C LYS A 8 -10.50 -5.61 13.38
N ILE A 9 -10.62 -4.29 13.30
CA ILE A 9 -9.47 -3.39 13.28
C ILE A 9 -8.67 -3.68 14.54
N ASN A 10 -7.48 -4.22 14.35
CA ASN A 10 -6.58 -4.42 15.45
C ASN A 10 -6.04 -3.04 15.84
N ASP A 11 -6.33 -2.56 17.05
CA ASP A 11 -5.84 -1.28 17.56
C ASP A 11 -4.31 -1.15 17.42
N THR A 12 -3.59 -2.26 17.49
CA THR A 12 -2.14 -2.32 17.26
C THR A 12 -1.78 -1.99 15.82
N GLU A 13 -2.51 -2.57 14.87
CA GLU A 13 -2.32 -2.29 13.44
C GLU A 13 -2.75 -0.86 13.10
N ALA A 14 -3.88 -0.40 13.65
CA ALA A 14 -4.34 0.97 13.49
C ALA A 14 -3.32 2.01 13.98
N SER A 15 -2.72 1.76 15.14
CA SER A 15 -1.66 2.61 15.71
C SER A 15 -0.43 2.64 14.83
N LEU A 16 -0.03 1.49 14.27
CA LEU A 16 1.10 1.37 13.36
C LEU A 16 0.86 2.10 12.04
N VAL A 17 -0.33 1.94 11.45
CA VAL A 17 -0.74 2.64 10.23
C VAL A 17 -0.72 4.16 10.45
N ARG A 18 -1.31 4.66 11.54
CA ARG A 18 -1.27 6.09 11.89
C ARG A 18 0.18 6.60 12.01
N ARG A 19 1.05 5.82 12.65
CA ARG A 19 2.49 6.16 12.79
C ARG A 19 3.18 6.20 11.43
N ILE A 20 2.93 5.25 10.53
CA ILE A 20 3.51 5.23 9.18
C ILE A 20 3.13 6.48 8.40
N TYR A 21 1.86 6.88 8.47
CA TYR A 21 1.38 8.10 7.83
C TYR A 21 2.07 9.36 8.39
N GLN A 22 2.21 9.47 9.71
CA GLN A 22 2.93 10.59 10.34
C GLN A 22 4.42 10.62 9.97
N LEU A 23 5.09 9.47 10.01
CA LEU A 23 6.48 9.33 9.59
C LEU A 23 6.64 9.73 8.12
N TYR A 24 5.71 9.33 7.24
CA TYR A 24 5.75 9.71 5.85
C TYR A 24 5.56 11.22 5.63
N ILE A 25 4.68 11.87 6.39
CA ILE A 25 4.51 13.34 6.32
C ILE A 25 5.81 14.06 6.72
N ARG A 26 6.53 13.53 7.73
CA ARG A 26 7.78 14.10 8.23
C ARG A 26 8.95 13.86 7.28
N GLU A 27 9.19 12.61 6.90
CA GLU A 27 10.36 12.20 6.11
C GLU A 27 10.15 12.40 4.60
N ARG A 28 8.90 12.39 4.13
CA ARG A 28 8.50 12.45 2.72
C ARG A 28 9.19 11.42 1.82
N SER A 29 9.66 10.32 2.40
CA SER A 29 10.45 9.30 1.73
C SER A 29 10.07 7.91 2.23
N MET A 30 9.45 7.12 1.36
CA MET A 30 9.04 5.74 1.66
C MET A 30 10.20 4.83 2.13
N PRO A 31 11.40 4.83 1.48
CA PRO A 31 12.51 4.02 1.97
C PRO A 31 13.04 4.50 3.33
N GLN A 32 12.97 5.80 3.61
CA GLN A 32 13.37 6.36 4.90
C GLN A 32 12.42 5.92 6.03
N VAL A 33 11.11 5.91 5.77
CA VAL A 33 10.12 5.41 6.73
C VAL A 33 10.38 3.92 7.04
N ALA A 34 10.60 3.10 6.01
CA ALA A 34 10.93 1.69 6.19
C ALA A 34 12.22 1.50 7.02
N PHE A 35 13.27 2.28 6.72
CA PHE A 35 14.52 2.26 7.49
C PHE A 35 14.31 2.60 8.97
N ILE A 36 13.51 3.64 9.27
CA ILE A 36 13.21 4.03 10.65
C ILE A 36 12.50 2.91 11.40
N LEU A 37 11.46 2.32 10.80
CA LEU A 37 10.70 1.23 11.44
C LEU A 37 11.58 0.00 11.72
N ASN A 38 12.42 -0.40 10.77
CA ASN A 38 13.36 -1.50 10.95
C ASN A 38 14.41 -1.19 12.02
N LYS A 39 14.92 0.05 12.04
CA LYS A 39 15.90 0.50 13.04
C LYS A 39 15.32 0.51 14.46
N GLU A 40 14.01 0.78 14.58
CA GLU A 40 13.27 0.71 15.84
C GLU A 40 12.91 -0.73 16.24
N GLY A 41 13.25 -1.74 15.42
CA GLY A 41 12.93 -3.14 15.67
C GLY A 41 11.46 -3.48 15.45
N ILE A 42 10.71 -2.62 14.75
CA ILE A 42 9.29 -2.83 14.44
C ILE A 42 9.20 -3.71 13.20
N THR A 43 8.56 -4.86 13.32
CA THR A 43 8.30 -5.76 12.19
C THR A 43 6.87 -5.60 11.66
N THR A 44 6.64 -6.08 10.44
CA THR A 44 5.29 -6.19 9.86
C THR A 44 4.45 -7.22 10.63
N PRO A 45 3.11 -7.23 10.49
CA PRO A 45 2.25 -8.25 11.12
C PRO A 45 2.66 -9.70 10.78
N ALA A 46 3.30 -9.90 9.62
CA ALA A 46 3.85 -11.18 9.18
C ALA A 46 5.27 -11.47 9.70
N GLY A 47 5.81 -10.65 10.60
CA GLY A 47 7.15 -10.79 11.17
C GLY A 47 8.31 -10.42 10.23
N ASN A 48 8.03 -9.81 9.08
CA ASN A 48 9.05 -9.41 8.09
C ASN A 48 9.49 -7.96 8.29
N ASP A 49 10.70 -7.63 7.80
CA ASP A 49 11.20 -6.26 7.71
C ASP A 49 10.31 -5.37 6.82
N TRP A 50 10.25 -4.09 7.16
CA TRP A 50 9.63 -3.06 6.35
C TRP A 50 10.41 -2.84 5.07
N LYS A 51 9.69 -2.91 3.95
CA LYS A 51 10.20 -2.58 2.61
C LYS A 51 9.42 -1.39 2.06
N THR A 52 10.03 -0.66 1.14
CA THR A 52 9.40 0.48 0.43
C THR A 52 8.04 0.11 -0.15
N GLN A 53 7.91 -1.09 -0.74
CA GLN A 53 6.65 -1.57 -1.31
C GLN A 53 5.56 -1.78 -0.26
N SER A 54 5.92 -2.24 0.94
CA SER A 54 4.97 -2.43 2.05
C SER A 54 4.42 -1.08 2.52
N ILE A 55 5.30 -0.08 2.66
CA ILE A 55 4.91 1.30 3.00
C ILE A 55 4.02 1.89 1.90
N GLN A 56 4.37 1.70 0.62
CA GLN A 56 3.55 2.17 -0.50
C GLN A 56 2.14 1.56 -0.49
N LYS A 57 2.02 0.26 -0.21
CA LYS A 57 0.72 -0.42 -0.09
C LYS A 57 -0.12 0.20 1.01
N ILE A 58 0.47 0.45 2.19
CA ILE A 58 -0.24 1.07 3.32
C ILE A 58 -0.72 2.48 2.98
N LEU A 59 0.16 3.32 2.41
CA LEU A 59 -0.19 4.71 2.06
C LEU A 59 -1.21 4.82 0.92
N SER A 60 -1.38 3.78 0.11
CA SER A 60 -2.33 3.75 -1.01
C SER A 60 -3.62 2.99 -0.65
N ASN A 61 -3.75 2.51 0.58
CA ASN A 61 -4.86 1.67 0.98
C ASN A 61 -6.05 2.53 1.43
N GLU A 62 -7.05 2.61 0.58
CA GLU A 62 -8.29 3.37 0.81
C GLU A 62 -9.14 2.75 1.93
N LEU A 63 -8.88 1.50 2.33
CA LEU A 63 -9.55 0.89 3.48
C LEU A 63 -9.37 1.72 4.75
N TYR A 64 -8.23 2.40 4.90
CA TYR A 64 -7.94 3.19 6.09
C TYR A 64 -8.75 4.48 6.21
N ILE A 65 -9.37 4.95 5.12
CA ILE A 65 -10.37 6.03 5.15
C ILE A 65 -11.81 5.48 5.17
N GLY A 66 -11.98 4.16 5.27
CA GLY A 66 -13.28 3.49 5.30
C GLY A 66 -13.84 3.14 3.92
N GLN A 67 -13.08 3.38 2.84
CA GLN A 67 -13.50 3.05 1.48
C GLN A 67 -12.96 1.70 1.06
N TYR A 68 -13.81 0.82 0.55
CA TYR A 68 -13.36 -0.45 -0.01
C TYR A 68 -14.00 -0.70 -1.37
N CYS A 69 -13.20 -1.23 -2.30
CA CYS A 69 -13.66 -1.66 -3.62
C CYS A 69 -13.37 -3.15 -3.77
N VAL A 70 -14.44 -3.96 -3.82
CA VAL A 70 -14.34 -5.41 -3.99
C VAL A 70 -15.18 -5.80 -5.20
N ALA A 71 -14.54 -6.40 -6.20
CA ALA A 71 -15.19 -6.92 -7.41
C ALA A 71 -16.10 -5.91 -8.15
N GLY A 72 -15.73 -4.62 -8.12
CA GLY A 72 -16.50 -3.53 -8.75
C GLY A 72 -17.63 -2.97 -7.89
N TYR A 73 -17.76 -3.41 -6.64
CA TYR A 73 -18.63 -2.81 -5.64
C TYR A 73 -17.81 -1.88 -4.76
N GLU A 74 -18.12 -0.59 -4.82
CA GLU A 74 -17.58 0.44 -3.92
C GLU A 74 -18.56 0.61 -2.77
N ASP A 75 -18.06 0.50 -1.54
CA ASP A 75 -18.87 0.69 -0.35
C ASP A 75 -18.02 1.34 0.76
N TYR A 76 -18.69 1.90 1.75
CA TYR A 76 -18.10 2.68 2.82
C TYR A 76 -18.44 2.09 4.18
N VAL A 77 -17.43 1.70 4.93
CA VAL A 77 -17.59 1.24 6.31
C VAL A 77 -16.84 2.20 7.23
N ASN A 78 -17.61 2.94 8.03
CA ASN A 78 -17.05 3.88 8.99
C ASN A 78 -16.20 3.15 10.04
N GLU A 79 -16.57 1.93 10.42
CA GLU A 79 -15.78 1.12 11.35
C GLU A 79 -14.33 1.05 10.90
N TYR A 80 -14.02 0.78 9.62
CA TYR A 80 -12.65 0.66 9.07
C TYR A 80 -11.85 1.96 9.01
N ARG A 81 -12.45 3.11 9.35
CA ARG A 81 -11.79 4.40 9.28
C ARG A 81 -10.76 4.56 10.39
N ILE A 82 -9.50 4.39 10.03
CA ILE A 82 -8.34 4.60 10.91
C ILE A 82 -7.79 6.02 10.74
N ILE A 83 -7.96 6.61 9.57
CA ILE A 83 -7.34 7.88 9.17
C ILE A 83 -8.43 8.85 8.69
N SER A 84 -8.23 10.15 8.96
CA SER A 84 -9.07 11.22 8.42
C SER A 84 -8.74 11.48 6.95
N ASP A 85 -9.75 11.83 6.15
CA ASP A 85 -9.60 12.15 4.73
C ASP A 85 -8.53 13.22 4.50
N ASP A 86 -8.52 14.31 5.29
CA ASP A 86 -7.47 15.35 5.22
C ASP A 86 -6.05 14.80 5.29
N LEU A 87 -5.83 13.79 6.15
CA LEU A 87 -4.52 13.22 6.36
C LEU A 87 -4.13 12.29 5.20
N PHE A 88 -5.11 11.59 4.64
CA PHE A 88 -4.94 10.78 3.44
C PHE A 88 -4.67 11.65 2.20
N ASP A 89 -5.44 12.73 2.02
CA ASP A 89 -5.26 13.71 0.96
C ASP A 89 -3.89 14.38 1.04
N LYS A 90 -3.45 14.77 2.24
CA LYS A 90 -2.13 15.38 2.44
C LYS A 90 -0.99 14.43 2.07
N VAL A 91 -1.09 13.15 2.43
CA VAL A 91 -0.12 12.12 2.03
C VAL A 91 -0.13 11.92 0.51
N THR A 92 -1.32 11.89 -0.08
CA THR A 92 -1.51 11.76 -1.53
C THR A 92 -0.90 12.95 -2.26
N ASP A 93 -1.13 14.18 -1.80
CA ASP A 93 -0.52 15.39 -2.35
C ASP A 93 1.02 15.34 -2.28
N ILE A 94 1.59 15.01 -1.11
CA ILE A 94 3.05 14.88 -0.94
C ILE A 94 3.63 13.86 -1.93
N ARG A 95 2.94 12.74 -2.14
CA ARG A 95 3.36 11.70 -3.09
C ARG A 95 3.25 12.18 -4.54
N HIS A 96 2.19 12.90 -4.87
CA HIS A 96 1.92 13.39 -6.22
C HIS A 96 2.70 14.66 -6.58
N ARG A 97 3.26 15.35 -5.59
CA ARG A 97 4.18 16.49 -5.76
C ARG A 97 5.47 16.11 -6.50
N PHE A 98 5.89 14.84 -6.42
CA PHE A 98 7.02 14.27 -7.16
C PHE A 98 6.57 13.43 -8.35
N LYS A 99 5.51 13.83 -9.08
CA LYS A 99 5.29 13.26 -10.42
C LYS A 99 6.48 13.63 -11.31
N PRO A 100 7.33 12.68 -11.80
CA PRO A 100 7.73 12.82 -13.18
C PRO A 100 6.43 12.81 -14.01
N GLU A 101 6.37 13.61 -15.06
CA GLU A 101 5.32 13.55 -16.10
C GLU A 101 4.80 12.12 -16.30
N PRO A 102 3.48 11.92 -16.55
CA PRO A 102 2.88 10.61 -16.67
C PRO A 102 3.76 9.70 -17.54
N MET A 103 4.29 8.64 -16.94
CA MET A 103 5.20 7.73 -17.60
C MET A 103 4.55 7.22 -18.89
N ASP A 104 5.22 7.45 -20.02
CA ASP A 104 4.68 7.20 -21.37
C ASP A 104 3.97 5.84 -21.45
N LYS A 105 2.73 5.82 -21.95
CA LYS A 105 1.85 4.64 -21.91
C LYS A 105 2.51 3.43 -22.58
N GLU A 106 3.34 3.66 -23.61
CA GLU A 106 4.16 2.64 -24.28
C GLU A 106 5.17 1.97 -23.35
N ARG A 107 5.84 2.72 -22.45
CA ARG A 107 6.78 2.15 -21.47
C ARG A 107 6.08 1.27 -20.43
N LYS A 108 4.83 1.60 -20.10
CA LYS A 108 4.00 0.83 -19.16
C LYS A 108 3.59 -0.51 -19.77
N ILE A 109 3.13 -0.48 -21.03
CA ILE A 109 2.76 -1.67 -21.82
C ILE A 109 3.97 -2.61 -21.97
N SER A 110 5.13 -2.07 -22.40
CA SER A 110 6.33 -2.85 -22.67
C SER A 110 6.83 -3.68 -21.48
N LYS A 111 6.73 -3.15 -20.24
CA LYS A 111 7.20 -3.89 -19.05
C LYS A 111 6.24 -5.00 -18.63
N SER A 112 4.93 -4.75 -18.70
CA SER A 112 3.91 -5.80 -18.49
C SER A 112 3.96 -6.88 -19.57
N GLU A 113 4.19 -6.48 -20.83
CA GLU A 113 4.28 -7.42 -21.96
C GLU A 113 5.52 -8.30 -21.86
N ARG A 114 6.65 -7.75 -21.38
CA ARG A 114 7.87 -8.50 -21.13
C ARG A 114 7.72 -9.50 -19.97
N ILE A 115 7.02 -9.12 -18.90
CA ILE A 115 6.75 -10.03 -17.78
C ILE A 115 5.76 -11.14 -18.21
N LEU A 116 4.74 -10.79 -19.00
CA LEU A 116 3.77 -11.76 -19.54
C LEU A 116 4.40 -12.69 -20.59
N SER A 117 5.36 -12.23 -21.38
CA SER A 117 6.08 -13.07 -22.34
C SER A 117 7.07 -14.01 -21.65
N GLU A 118 7.77 -13.55 -20.61
CA GLU A 118 8.61 -14.41 -19.78
C GLU A 118 7.78 -15.45 -19.03
N TYR A 119 6.57 -15.09 -18.57
CA TYR A 119 5.64 -16.04 -17.95
C TYR A 119 5.15 -17.09 -18.97
N ARG A 120 4.67 -16.67 -20.15
CA ARG A 120 4.21 -17.59 -21.22
C ARG A 120 5.28 -18.58 -21.69
N LYS A 121 6.52 -18.09 -21.89
CA LYS A 121 7.69 -18.93 -22.22
C LYS A 121 8.04 -19.92 -21.11
N LYS A 122 7.87 -19.55 -19.85
CA LYS A 122 8.22 -20.39 -18.70
C LYS A 122 7.15 -21.43 -18.40
N THR A 123 5.90 -21.17 -18.74
CA THR A 123 4.77 -22.09 -18.52
C THR A 123 4.43 -22.96 -19.73
N GLY A 124 5.09 -22.79 -20.87
CA GLY A 124 4.87 -23.60 -22.08
C GLY A 124 3.47 -23.43 -22.69
N LEU A 125 2.91 -22.22 -22.62
CA LEU A 125 1.55 -21.90 -23.07
C LEU A 125 1.49 -21.41 -24.53
N ASP A 126 2.56 -21.63 -25.30
CA ASP A 126 2.67 -21.29 -26.72
C ASP A 126 2.70 -22.61 -27.55
N GLU A 127 1.55 -23.27 -27.71
CA GLU A 127 1.25 -24.19 -28.82
C GLU A 127 0.18 -23.58 -29.72
#